data_AF-A0A6A7BIT9-F1
#
_entry.id   AF-A0A6A7BIT9-F1
#
_cell.length_a   1.000
_cell.length_b   1.000
_cell.length_c   1.000
_cell.angle_alpha   90.00
_cell.angle_beta   90.00
_cell.angle_gamma   90.00
#
_symmetry.space_group_name_H-M   'P 1'
#
loop_
_entity.id
_entity.type
_entity.pdbx_description
1 polymer ?
#
loop_
_entity_poly.entity_id
_entity_poly.type
_entity_poly.pdbx_seq_one_letter_code
_entity_poly.pdbx_strand_id
1 'polypeptide(L)'
;MSSDPFSDNAEIEILDPGHFEDYDDPGSSDVNIASRPVRIAVPTLDPISPLTAWSSFSSVPSLDNHSTAPTSPCDDANSPIQWNATDLMYLLSILYPEDLILNRLVFQPPLFKPSPHLQLFRLPPFNPTPPSAYSKHLPIGTGRPPPRILLADSGPCDTAAHAKRALARAILNDTLLTRNTIDKYNVLVTLHSLPACTLQSIKQGMYLMSSISDAEWYGRYMHLRGWVKEGFIAQGVDETCGVEARLEVFLLHYCKLLVEFLAY
;
A
#
# COMPACT_ATOMS: atom_id res chain seq x y z
N MET A 1 40.20 -7.73 31.57
CA MET A 1 39.84 -6.36 31.15
C MET A 1 38.62 -6.51 30.26
N SER A 2 37.45 -6.09 30.76
CA SER A 2 36.14 -6.28 30.12
C SER A 2 35.90 -5.06 29.25
N SER A 3 36.11 -5.18 27.94
CA SER A 3 35.73 -4.16 26.96
C SER A 3 34.22 -4.26 26.73
N ASP A 4 33.50 -3.21 27.09
CA ASP A 4 32.07 -3.05 26.81
C ASP A 4 31.87 -3.07 25.27
N PRO A 5 31.16 -4.06 24.71
CA PRO A 5 30.96 -4.16 23.26
C PRO A 5 30.01 -3.09 22.72
N PHE A 6 29.42 -2.23 23.56
CA PHE A 6 28.46 -1.20 23.15
C PHE A 6 29.03 0.24 23.13
N SER A 7 30.36 0.40 23.07
CA SER A 7 30.98 1.73 23.26
C SER A 7 30.91 2.68 22.06
N ASP A 8 30.47 2.21 20.90
CA ASP A 8 30.44 3.04 19.69
C ASP A 8 29.05 3.68 19.53
N ASN A 9 28.80 4.77 20.26
CA ASN A 9 27.57 5.55 20.13
C ASN A 9 27.67 6.48 18.90
N ALA A 10 26.85 6.22 17.88
CA ALA A 10 26.62 7.21 16.82
C ALA A 10 25.64 8.27 17.34
N GLU A 11 26.10 9.51 17.51
CA GLU A 11 25.24 10.64 17.90
C GLU A 11 24.48 11.16 16.68
N ILE A 12 23.16 11.06 16.69
CA ILE A 12 22.29 11.71 15.71
C ILE A 12 21.64 12.91 16.39
N GLU A 13 21.87 14.10 15.82
CA GLU A 13 21.30 15.34 16.32
C GLU A 13 19.87 15.48 15.81
N ILE A 14 18.89 15.26 16.69
CA ILE A 14 17.46 15.42 16.37
C ILE A 14 17.02 16.76 16.93
N LEU A 15 16.72 17.70 16.03
CA LEU A 15 16.05 18.94 16.38
C LEU A 15 14.60 18.62 16.78
N ASP A 16 14.29 18.88 18.05
CA ASP A 16 12.97 18.73 18.64
C ASP A 16 11.98 19.70 17.93
N PRO A 17 10.96 19.19 17.21
CA PRO A 17 9.97 20.06 16.59
C PRO A 17 9.11 20.65 17.71
N GLY A 18 9.45 21.89 18.08
CA GLY A 18 8.83 22.63 19.17
C GLY A 18 7.32 22.47 19.22
N HIS A 19 6.83 22.23 20.43
CA HIS A 19 5.42 22.25 20.79
C HIS A 19 4.83 23.60 20.38
N PHE A 20 4.06 23.63 19.28
CA PHE A 20 3.27 24.79 18.89
C PHE A 20 2.12 24.91 19.89
N GLU A 21 2.29 25.74 20.92
CA GLU A 21 1.17 26.29 21.66
C GLU A 21 0.62 27.48 20.87
N ASP A 22 -0.64 27.37 20.43
CA ASP A 22 -1.42 28.48 19.87
C ASP A 22 -1.57 29.59 20.92
N TYR A 23 -0.85 30.69 20.75
CA TYR A 23 -1.13 31.95 21.45
C TYR A 23 -1.21 33.11 20.47
N ASP A 24 -2.42 33.63 20.30
CA ASP A 24 -2.70 34.97 19.80
C ASP A 24 -2.24 36.00 20.85
N ASP A 25 -1.03 36.53 20.72
CA ASP A 25 -0.60 37.73 21.45
C ASP A 25 0.18 38.71 20.56
N PRO A 26 -0.40 39.86 20.17
CA PRO A 26 0.26 40.85 19.34
C PRO A 26 1.06 41.81 20.22
N GLY A 27 2.26 41.40 20.66
CA GLY A 27 3.20 42.35 21.24
C GLY A 27 4.23 41.77 22.20
N SER A 28 5.13 40.91 21.73
CA SER A 28 6.30 40.55 22.53
C SER A 28 7.55 40.41 21.67
N SER A 29 8.57 41.17 22.06
CA SER A 29 9.91 41.28 21.50
C SER A 29 10.72 39.98 21.58
N ASP A 30 11.41 39.66 20.49
CA ASP A 30 12.56 38.74 20.34
C ASP A 30 12.87 37.82 21.52
N VAL A 31 12.12 36.72 21.63
CA VAL A 31 12.50 35.59 22.49
C VAL A 31 13.37 34.65 21.66
N ASN A 32 14.68 34.76 21.88
CA ASN A 32 15.68 33.85 21.30
C ASN A 32 15.63 32.52 22.08
N ILE A 33 14.73 31.62 21.68
CA ILE A 33 14.59 30.29 22.30
C ILE A 33 15.78 29.45 21.84
N ALA A 34 16.81 29.37 22.68
CA ALA A 34 17.92 28.44 22.52
C ALA A 34 17.42 27.02 22.82
N SER A 35 16.94 26.31 21.80
CA SER A 35 16.62 24.88 21.88
C SER A 35 17.92 24.09 22.10
N ARG A 36 18.03 23.41 23.24
CA ARG A 36 19.13 22.48 23.50
C ARG A 36 18.90 21.19 22.69
N PRO A 37 19.84 20.75 21.85
CA PRO A 37 19.69 19.52 21.08
C PRO A 37 19.55 18.33 22.03
N VAL A 38 18.50 17.53 21.82
CA VAL A 38 18.26 16.30 22.56
C VAL A 38 19.08 15.19 21.89
N ARG A 39 20.03 14.63 22.63
CA ARG A 39 20.87 13.52 22.15
C ARG A 39 20.17 12.20 22.45
N ILE A 40 19.81 11.47 21.39
CA ILE A 40 19.27 10.11 21.51
C ILE A 40 20.35 9.14 21.05
N ALA A 41 20.82 8.28 21.94
CA ALA A 41 21.72 7.20 21.58
C ALA A 41 20.93 6.16 20.77
N VAL A 42 21.26 6.05 19.48
CA VAL A 42 20.70 4.99 18.63
C VAL A 42 21.63 3.79 18.73
N PRO A 43 21.13 2.57 19.00
CA PRO A 43 21.96 1.38 19.05
C PRO A 43 22.62 1.18 17.69
N THR A 44 23.93 1.36 17.64
CA THR A 44 24.73 1.01 16.48
C THR A 44 24.76 -0.50 16.41
N LEU A 45 24.08 -1.08 15.43
CA LEU A 45 24.16 -2.51 15.20
C LEU A 45 25.59 -2.84 14.79
N ASP A 46 26.29 -3.63 15.61
CA ASP A 46 27.59 -4.16 15.24
C ASP A 46 27.50 -4.78 13.83
N PRO A 47 28.46 -4.51 12.94
CA PRO A 47 28.52 -5.20 11.67
C PRO A 47 28.53 -6.69 11.97
N ILE A 48 27.47 -7.38 11.54
CA ILE A 48 27.32 -8.82 11.72
C ILE A 48 28.62 -9.43 11.21
N SER A 49 29.34 -10.14 12.09
CA SER A 49 30.56 -10.86 11.69
C SER A 49 30.24 -11.60 10.40
N PRO A 50 31.07 -11.46 9.34
CA PRO A 50 30.77 -12.04 8.04
C PRO A 50 30.43 -13.50 8.27
N LEU A 51 29.14 -13.81 8.09
CA LEU A 51 28.63 -15.16 8.29
C LEU A 51 29.53 -16.06 7.45
N THR A 52 30.19 -16.99 8.13
CA THR A 52 30.98 -18.05 7.52
C THR A 52 30.19 -18.53 6.31
N ALA A 53 30.75 -18.32 5.11
CA ALA A 53 30.05 -18.56 3.84
C ALA A 53 29.25 -19.86 3.99
N TRP A 54 27.92 -19.76 3.90
CA TRP A 54 27.04 -20.91 4.04
C TRP A 54 27.58 -21.98 3.09
N SER A 55 28.15 -23.02 3.69
CA SER A 55 28.73 -24.12 2.96
C SER A 55 27.62 -24.74 2.13
N SER A 56 27.83 -24.71 0.81
CA SER A 56 26.95 -25.26 -0.21
C SER A 56 26.80 -26.78 -0.05
N PHE A 57 25.99 -27.24 0.89
CA PHE A 57 25.56 -28.63 0.97
C PHE A 57 24.17 -28.73 1.61
N SER A 58 23.15 -28.94 0.79
CA SER A 58 22.54 -30.27 0.72
C SER A 58 21.54 -30.33 -0.44
N SER A 59 21.72 -31.34 -1.27
CA SER A 59 20.73 -31.89 -2.20
C SER A 59 19.41 -32.14 -1.47
N VAL A 60 18.41 -31.31 -1.77
CA VAL A 60 17.04 -31.53 -1.32
C VAL A 60 16.46 -32.68 -2.16
N PRO A 61 15.89 -33.73 -1.56
CA PRO A 61 15.16 -34.74 -2.32
C PRO A 61 13.92 -34.10 -2.92
N SER A 62 13.75 -34.27 -4.24
CA SER A 62 12.55 -33.90 -4.99
C SER A 62 11.33 -34.54 -4.34
N LEU A 63 10.57 -33.73 -3.59
CA LEU A 63 9.26 -34.14 -3.11
C LEU A 63 8.24 -33.67 -4.15
N ASP A 64 8.02 -34.55 -5.13
CA ASP A 64 6.97 -34.46 -6.13
C ASP A 64 5.61 -34.50 -5.43
N ASN A 65 5.00 -33.33 -5.20
CA ASN A 65 3.54 -33.11 -5.16
C ASN A 65 3.17 -31.66 -4.77
N HIS A 66 3.82 -30.67 -5.39
CA HIS A 66 3.18 -29.37 -5.47
C HIS A 66 2.22 -29.40 -6.66
N SER A 67 0.93 -29.22 -6.37
CA SER A 67 -0.11 -28.97 -7.37
C SER A 67 0.38 -27.86 -8.30
N THR A 68 0.92 -28.27 -9.44
CA THR A 68 1.24 -27.37 -10.53
C THR A 68 -0.10 -26.90 -11.05
N ALA A 69 -0.41 -25.62 -10.81
CA ALA A 69 -1.44 -24.95 -11.59
C ALA A 69 -1.21 -25.32 -13.06
N PRO A 70 -2.26 -25.65 -13.84
CA PRO A 70 -2.10 -26.18 -15.18
C PRO A 70 -1.28 -25.19 -16.02
N THR A 71 -0.01 -25.53 -16.26
CA THR A 71 0.91 -24.77 -17.12
C THR A 71 0.74 -25.18 -18.59
N SER A 72 -0.42 -25.74 -18.95
CA SER A 72 -0.74 -26.06 -20.33
C SER A 72 -0.56 -24.77 -21.15
N PRO A 73 0.33 -24.75 -22.15
CA PRO A 73 0.49 -23.60 -23.01
C PRO A 73 -0.88 -23.32 -23.64
N CYS A 74 -1.43 -22.15 -23.33
CA CYS A 74 -2.68 -21.71 -23.91
C CYS A 74 -2.35 -21.30 -25.34
N ASP A 75 -2.55 -22.21 -26.29
CA ASP A 75 -2.32 -21.97 -27.74
C ASP A 75 -3.20 -20.81 -28.29
N ASP A 76 -4.13 -20.29 -27.48
CA ASP A 76 -5.01 -19.16 -27.75
C ASP A 76 -4.48 -17.79 -27.27
N ALA A 77 -3.19 -17.67 -26.95
CA ALA A 77 -2.57 -16.42 -26.47
C ALA A 77 -2.72 -15.22 -27.44
N ASN A 78 -3.10 -15.47 -28.69
CA ASN A 78 -3.32 -14.43 -29.71
C ASN A 78 -4.81 -14.07 -29.93
N SER A 79 -5.75 -14.71 -29.23
CA SER A 79 -7.16 -14.34 -29.35
C SER A 79 -7.44 -13.02 -28.61
N PRO A 80 -8.16 -12.06 -29.22
CA PRO A 80 -8.51 -10.81 -28.53
C PRO A 80 -9.37 -11.10 -27.30
N ILE A 81 -8.98 -10.57 -26.14
CA ILE A 81 -9.75 -10.71 -24.89
C ILE A 81 -11.20 -10.27 -25.12
N GLN A 82 -12.13 -11.20 -24.92
CA GLN A 82 -13.55 -10.95 -25.05
C GLN A 82 -14.12 -10.36 -23.76
N TRP A 83 -13.83 -9.09 -23.48
CA TRP A 83 -14.26 -8.35 -22.28
C TRP A 83 -15.76 -8.53 -21.98
N ASN A 84 -16.05 -9.54 -21.16
CA ASN A 84 -17.38 -9.85 -20.67
C ASN A 84 -17.56 -9.30 -19.25
N ALA A 85 -18.71 -9.56 -18.62
CA ALA A 85 -18.96 -9.07 -17.26
C ALA A 85 -18.01 -9.71 -16.24
N THR A 86 -17.72 -11.00 -16.39
CA THR A 86 -16.81 -11.76 -15.53
C THR A 86 -15.38 -11.24 -15.62
N ASP A 87 -14.88 -10.94 -16.82
CA ASP A 87 -13.51 -10.42 -17.00
C ASP A 87 -13.35 -9.04 -16.36
N LEU A 88 -14.38 -8.18 -16.46
CA LEU A 88 -14.39 -6.89 -15.77
C LEU A 88 -14.41 -7.05 -14.26
N MET A 89 -15.22 -7.97 -13.72
CA MET A 89 -15.22 -8.25 -12.29
C MET A 89 -13.86 -8.81 -11.82
N TYR A 90 -13.23 -9.66 -12.64
CA TYR A 90 -11.89 -10.18 -12.37
C TYR A 90 -10.85 -9.07 -12.37
N LEU A 91 -10.86 -8.18 -13.38
CA LEU A 91 -10.01 -6.99 -13.42
C LEU A 91 -10.19 -6.11 -12.18
N LEU A 92 -11.43 -5.88 -11.75
CA LEU A 92 -11.71 -5.13 -10.52
C LEU A 92 -11.24 -5.84 -9.26
N SER A 93 -11.28 -7.17 -9.21
CA SER A 93 -10.75 -7.93 -8.07
C SER A 93 -9.23 -7.80 -7.91
N ILE A 94 -8.54 -7.53 -9.02
CA ILE A 94 -7.09 -7.29 -9.06
C ILE A 94 -6.76 -5.85 -8.67
N LEU A 95 -7.44 -4.88 -9.29
CA LEU A 95 -7.11 -3.45 -9.15
C LEU A 95 -7.75 -2.79 -7.92
N TYR A 96 -8.91 -3.26 -7.48
CA TYR A 96 -9.70 -2.68 -6.40
C TYR A 96 -10.22 -3.75 -5.41
N PRO A 97 -9.35 -4.62 -4.86
CA PRO A 97 -9.79 -5.73 -4.02
C PRO A 97 -10.59 -5.27 -2.79
N GLU A 98 -10.13 -4.22 -2.11
CA GLU A 98 -10.77 -3.69 -0.89
C GLU A 98 -12.15 -3.10 -1.18
N ASP A 99 -12.26 -2.24 -2.20
CA ASP A 99 -13.55 -1.66 -2.60
C ASP A 99 -14.54 -2.74 -3.07
N LEU A 100 -14.05 -3.81 -3.69
CA LEU A 100 -14.88 -4.93 -4.12
C LEU A 100 -15.41 -5.75 -2.93
N ILE A 101 -14.54 -6.08 -1.97
CA ILE A 101 -14.92 -6.81 -0.74
C ILE A 101 -15.92 -6.01 0.09
N LEU A 102 -15.73 -4.69 0.18
CA LEU A 102 -16.62 -3.78 0.91
C LEU A 102 -17.87 -3.38 0.10
N ASN A 103 -18.08 -3.94 -1.10
CA ASN A 103 -19.19 -3.62 -2.00
C ASN A 103 -19.34 -2.11 -2.25
N ARG A 104 -18.22 -1.39 -2.40
CA ARG A 104 -18.17 0.05 -2.67
C ARG A 104 -18.18 0.37 -4.16
N LEU A 105 -17.97 -0.62 -5.02
CA LEU A 105 -17.97 -0.44 -6.48
C LEU A 105 -19.39 -0.59 -7.04
N VAL A 106 -19.85 0.41 -7.78
CA VAL A 106 -21.19 0.42 -8.37
C VAL A 106 -21.10 0.71 -9.86
N PHE A 107 -21.68 -0.17 -10.66
CA PHE A 107 -21.87 0.06 -12.09
C PHE A 107 -23.18 0.78 -12.36
N GLN A 108 -23.15 1.75 -13.26
CA GLN A 108 -24.34 2.41 -13.78
C GLN A 108 -24.31 2.43 -15.31
N PRO A 109 -25.30 1.82 -15.99
CA PRO A 109 -26.27 0.85 -15.44
C PRO A 109 -25.58 -0.43 -14.91
N PRO A 110 -26.31 -1.35 -14.24
CA PRO A 110 -25.74 -2.59 -13.72
C PRO A 110 -24.99 -3.39 -14.79
N LEU A 111 -23.84 -3.96 -14.45
CA LEU A 111 -22.90 -4.59 -15.39
C LEU A 111 -23.51 -5.71 -16.26
N PHE A 112 -24.45 -6.46 -15.70
CA PHE A 112 -25.13 -7.57 -16.38
C PHE A 112 -26.27 -7.11 -17.30
N LYS A 113 -26.68 -5.83 -17.21
CA LYS A 113 -27.65 -5.24 -18.12
C LYS A 113 -26.92 -4.80 -19.39
N PRO A 114 -27.34 -5.24 -20.60
CA PRO A 114 -26.72 -4.78 -21.83
C PRO A 114 -26.94 -3.27 -21.98
N SER A 115 -25.85 -2.51 -22.04
CA SER A 115 -25.89 -1.05 -22.18
C SER A 115 -24.76 -0.55 -23.08
N PRO A 116 -25.05 0.37 -24.01
CA PRO A 116 -24.03 1.02 -24.85
C PRO A 116 -23.15 2.01 -24.06
N HIS A 117 -23.45 2.30 -22.80
CA HIS A 117 -22.68 3.20 -21.96
C HIS A 117 -22.61 2.60 -20.55
N LEU A 118 -21.40 2.51 -19.99
CA LEU A 118 -21.14 1.99 -18.66
C LEU A 118 -20.24 2.95 -17.90
N GLN A 119 -20.61 3.20 -16.64
CA GLN A 119 -19.85 4.00 -15.70
C GLN A 119 -19.56 3.18 -14.45
N LEU A 120 -18.35 3.29 -13.92
CA LEU A 120 -17.94 2.69 -12.66
C LEU A 120 -17.79 3.78 -11.61
N PHE A 121 -18.50 3.64 -10.50
CA PHE A 121 -18.43 4.53 -9.37
C PHE A 121 -17.86 3.83 -8.14
N ARG A 122 -17.15 4.60 -7.30
CA ARG A 122 -16.80 4.25 -5.93
C ARG A 122 -17.72 4.99 -4.97
N LEU A 123 -18.29 4.26 -4.03
CA LEU A 123 -19.02 4.80 -2.89
C LEU A 123 -18.02 5.21 -1.81
N PRO A 124 -18.17 6.40 -1.20
CA PRO A 124 -17.37 6.79 -0.04
C PRO A 124 -17.64 5.81 1.12
N PRO A 125 -16.72 5.75 2.12
CA PRO A 125 -16.98 5.05 3.36
C PRO A 125 -18.35 5.45 3.93
N PHE A 126 -19.16 4.46 4.30
CA PHE A 126 -20.45 4.72 4.89
C PHE A 126 -20.25 5.31 6.28
N ASN A 127 -20.42 6.62 6.38
CA ASN A 127 -20.54 7.30 7.66
C ASN A 127 -22.03 7.39 7.97
N PRO A 128 -22.55 6.61 8.95
CA PRO A 128 -23.96 6.68 9.30
C PRO A 128 -24.31 8.12 9.61
N THR A 129 -25.33 8.64 8.95
CA THR A 129 -25.76 10.01 9.17
C THR A 129 -26.14 10.14 10.65
N PRO A 130 -25.52 11.08 11.41
CA PRO A 130 -25.78 11.16 12.84
C PRO A 130 -27.27 11.42 13.07
N PRO A 131 -27.87 10.91 14.16
CA PRO A 131 -29.30 11.09 14.45
C PRO A 131 -29.74 12.56 14.44
N SER A 132 -28.82 13.46 14.82
CA SER A 132 -29.01 14.92 14.79
C SER A 132 -29.30 15.50 13.40
N ALA A 133 -28.84 14.84 12.33
CA ALA A 133 -29.13 15.23 10.95
C ALA A 133 -30.57 14.93 10.52
N TYR A 134 -31.28 14.06 11.24
CA TYR A 134 -32.70 13.75 11.02
C TYR A 134 -33.63 14.61 11.90
N SER A 135 -33.20 15.82 12.26
CA SER A 135 -34.03 16.74 13.04
C SER A 135 -35.21 17.26 12.22
N LYS A 136 -36.42 17.16 12.78
CA LYS A 136 -37.66 17.72 12.23
C LYS A 136 -37.59 19.24 12.01
N HIS A 137 -36.68 19.91 12.72
CA HIS A 137 -36.50 21.36 12.68
C HIS A 137 -35.43 21.82 11.69
N LEU A 138 -34.64 20.89 11.13
CA LEU A 138 -33.74 21.22 10.04
C LEU A 138 -34.53 21.29 8.73
N PRO A 139 -34.20 22.21 7.82
CA PRO A 139 -34.82 22.25 6.50
C PRO A 139 -34.62 20.88 5.87
N ILE A 140 -35.74 20.16 5.63
CA ILE A 140 -35.87 18.80 5.09
C ILE A 140 -34.51 18.23 4.70
N GLY A 141 -33.91 17.45 5.62
CA GLY A 141 -32.64 16.79 5.39
C GLY A 141 -32.70 16.11 4.03
N THR A 142 -31.93 16.65 3.07
CA THR A 142 -32.28 16.59 1.64
C THR A 142 -32.23 15.20 1.00
N GLY A 143 -32.12 14.10 1.77
CA GLY A 143 -32.18 12.72 1.27
C GLY A 143 -31.24 12.47 0.09
N ARG A 144 -30.22 13.32 -0.08
CA ARG A 144 -29.39 13.31 -1.27
C ARG A 144 -28.66 11.98 -1.26
N PRO A 145 -28.70 11.23 -2.38
CA PRO A 145 -27.89 10.03 -2.50
C PRO A 145 -26.45 10.36 -2.09
N PRO A 146 -25.79 9.47 -1.34
CA PRO A 146 -24.40 9.69 -0.97
C PRO A 146 -23.60 10.02 -2.24
N PRO A 147 -22.69 11.01 -2.17
CA PRO A 147 -21.89 11.38 -3.33
C PRO A 147 -21.16 10.15 -3.85
N ARG A 148 -21.09 10.01 -5.17
CA ARG A 148 -20.39 8.90 -5.83
C ARG A 148 -19.18 9.46 -6.54
N ILE A 149 -18.05 8.77 -6.43
CA ILE A 149 -16.81 9.15 -7.12
C ILE A 149 -16.76 8.36 -8.43
N LEU A 150 -16.78 9.03 -9.57
CA LEU A 150 -16.63 8.38 -10.86
C LEU A 150 -15.18 7.90 -11.01
N LEU A 151 -14.98 6.59 -11.16
CA LEU A 151 -13.65 6.00 -11.37
C LEU A 151 -13.32 5.87 -12.85
N ALA A 152 -14.28 5.40 -13.65
CA ALA A 152 -14.08 5.17 -15.07
C ALA A 152 -15.40 5.29 -15.84
N ASP A 153 -15.30 5.73 -17.09
CA ASP A 153 -16.43 5.89 -18.00
C ASP A 153 -16.07 5.28 -19.36
N SER A 154 -16.94 4.42 -19.91
CA SER A 154 -16.76 3.85 -21.24
C SER A 154 -16.98 4.87 -22.36
N GLY A 155 -17.66 5.98 -22.07
CA GLY A 155 -18.33 6.83 -23.06
C GLY A 155 -19.49 6.09 -23.76
N PRO A 156 -20.26 6.81 -24.60
CA PRO A 156 -21.26 6.19 -25.46
C PRO A 156 -20.59 5.31 -26.53
N CYS A 157 -21.02 4.05 -26.63
CA CYS A 157 -20.54 3.05 -27.58
C CYS A 157 -21.69 2.46 -28.40
N ASP A 158 -21.39 1.78 -29.50
CA ASP A 158 -22.45 1.17 -30.35
C ASP A 158 -23.05 -0.09 -29.73
N THR A 159 -22.27 -0.83 -28.93
CA THR A 159 -22.67 -2.12 -28.36
C THR A 159 -22.23 -2.25 -26.90
N ALA A 160 -22.92 -3.12 -26.16
CA ALA A 160 -22.55 -3.42 -24.76
C ALA A 160 -21.17 -4.08 -24.63
N ALA A 161 -20.75 -4.88 -25.61
CA ALA A 161 -19.41 -5.46 -25.64
C ALA A 161 -18.33 -4.38 -25.82
N HIS A 162 -18.59 -3.39 -26.68
CA HIS A 162 -17.71 -2.23 -26.83
C HIS A 162 -17.66 -1.37 -25.56
N ALA A 163 -18.79 -1.12 -24.91
CA ALA A 163 -18.83 -0.39 -23.64
C ALA A 163 -17.98 -1.08 -22.56
N LYS A 164 -18.07 -2.41 -22.43
CA LYS A 164 -17.25 -3.18 -21.47
C LYS A 164 -15.75 -3.09 -21.77
N ARG A 165 -15.37 -3.26 -23.03
CA ARG A 165 -13.98 -3.10 -23.48
C ARG A 165 -13.46 -1.68 -23.27
N ALA A 166 -14.26 -0.67 -23.59
CA ALA A 166 -13.90 0.73 -23.40
C ALA A 166 -13.76 1.07 -21.93
N LEU A 167 -14.64 0.55 -21.06
CA LEU A 167 -14.53 0.71 -19.61
C LEU A 167 -13.27 0.03 -19.06
N ALA A 168 -12.97 -1.21 -19.49
CA ALA A 168 -11.73 -1.89 -19.11
C ALA A 168 -10.49 -1.07 -19.48
N ARG A 169 -10.47 -0.52 -20.70
CA ARG A 169 -9.41 0.39 -21.15
C ARG A 169 -9.34 1.64 -20.28
N ALA A 170 -10.46 2.27 -19.97
CA ALA A 170 -10.50 3.46 -19.12
C ALA A 170 -9.93 3.18 -17.73
N ILE A 171 -10.23 2.00 -17.15
CA ILE A 171 -9.66 1.56 -15.86
C ILE A 171 -8.14 1.33 -15.98
N LEU A 172 -7.69 0.64 -17.03
CA LEU A 172 -6.28 0.33 -17.25
C LEU A 172 -5.44 1.56 -17.66
N ASN A 173 -6.08 2.62 -18.14
CA ASN A 173 -5.42 3.88 -18.47
C ASN A 173 -4.96 4.65 -17.22
N ASP A 174 -5.42 4.29 -16.01
CA ASP A 174 -4.80 4.77 -14.77
C ASP A 174 -3.44 4.08 -14.60
N THR A 175 -2.40 4.75 -15.11
CA THR A 175 -1.02 4.22 -15.12
C THR A 175 -0.46 4.08 -13.72
N LEU A 176 -0.85 4.95 -12.78
CA LEU A 176 -0.39 4.91 -11.40
C LEU A 176 -0.99 3.68 -10.70
N LEU A 177 -2.31 3.50 -10.79
CA LEU A 177 -2.98 2.33 -10.23
C LEU A 177 -2.45 1.02 -10.83
N THR A 178 -2.32 0.97 -12.15
CA THR A 178 -1.86 -0.24 -12.86
C THR A 178 -0.43 -0.57 -12.46
N ARG A 179 0.48 0.41 -12.42
CA ARG A 179 1.86 0.23 -11.98
C ARG A 179 1.94 -0.24 -10.54
N ASN A 180 1.25 0.42 -9.62
CA ASN A 180 1.24 0.04 -8.20
C ASN A 180 0.71 -1.39 -8.01
N THR A 181 -0.26 -1.80 -8.82
CA THR A 181 -0.80 -3.15 -8.78
C THR A 181 0.22 -4.18 -9.30
N ILE A 182 0.87 -3.90 -10.43
CA ILE A 182 1.95 -4.75 -10.96
C ILE A 182 3.07 -4.90 -9.93
N ASP A 183 3.53 -3.80 -9.32
CA ASP A 183 4.58 -3.82 -8.30
C ASP A 183 4.18 -4.69 -7.10
N LYS A 184 2.92 -4.58 -6.64
CA LYS A 184 2.36 -5.46 -5.60
C LYS A 184 2.42 -6.93 -5.98
N TYR A 185 1.96 -7.30 -7.18
CA TYR A 185 1.99 -8.70 -7.60
C TYR A 185 3.41 -9.22 -7.83
N ASN A 186 4.34 -8.38 -8.30
CA ASN A 186 5.75 -8.73 -8.41
C ASN A 186 6.36 -9.06 -7.05
N VAL A 187 6.04 -8.27 -6.01
CA VAL A 187 6.46 -8.59 -4.63
C VAL A 187 5.85 -9.91 -4.17
N LEU A 188 4.56 -10.16 -4.42
CA LEU A 188 3.91 -11.42 -4.05
C LEU A 188 4.53 -12.62 -4.76
N VAL A 189 4.77 -12.54 -6.07
CA VAL A 189 5.44 -13.60 -6.85
C VAL A 189 6.83 -13.86 -6.29
N THR A 190 7.56 -12.79 -5.96
CA THR A 190 8.89 -12.91 -5.34
C THR A 190 8.81 -13.60 -3.98
N LEU A 191 7.85 -13.22 -3.12
CA LEU A 191 7.64 -13.88 -1.83
C LEU A 191 7.34 -15.36 -2.01
N HIS A 192 6.46 -15.72 -2.95
CA HIS A 192 6.08 -17.10 -3.20
C HIS A 192 7.21 -17.97 -3.76
N SER A 193 8.28 -17.38 -4.29
CA SER A 193 9.46 -18.12 -4.75
C SER A 193 10.57 -18.25 -3.71
N LEU A 194 10.44 -17.59 -2.54
CA LEU A 194 11.45 -17.65 -1.49
C LEU A 194 11.41 -18.98 -0.71
N PRO A 195 12.57 -19.45 -0.19
CA PRO A 195 12.62 -20.58 0.73
C PRO A 195 11.78 -20.36 1.98
N ALA A 196 11.23 -21.45 2.53
CA ALA A 196 10.37 -21.40 3.73
C ALA A 196 11.05 -20.75 4.95
N CYS A 197 12.37 -20.96 5.13
CA CYS A 197 13.12 -20.31 6.21
C CYS A 197 13.18 -18.79 6.05
N THR A 198 13.35 -18.28 4.82
CA THR A 198 13.34 -16.86 4.51
C THR A 198 11.94 -16.28 4.74
N LEU A 199 10.88 -16.97 4.31
CA LEU A 199 9.50 -16.57 4.57
C LEU A 199 9.18 -16.49 6.07
N GLN A 200 9.69 -17.43 6.87
CA GLN A 200 9.52 -17.40 8.33
C GLN A 200 10.25 -16.21 8.96
N SER A 201 11.47 -15.91 8.50
CA SER A 201 12.23 -14.73 8.94
C SER A 201 11.48 -13.43 8.60
N ILE A 202 10.99 -13.31 7.37
CA ILE A 202 10.15 -12.20 6.91
C ILE A 202 8.91 -12.03 7.79
N LYS A 203 8.19 -13.13 8.07
CA LYS A 203 7.01 -13.11 8.93
C LYS A 203 7.34 -12.60 10.33
N GLN A 204 8.48 -13.01 10.90
CA GLN A 204 8.93 -12.51 12.20
C GLN A 204 9.24 -11.01 12.14
N GLY A 205 9.90 -10.55 11.07
CA GLY A 205 10.12 -9.14 10.80
C GLY A 205 8.81 -8.35 10.73
N MET A 206 7.81 -8.85 9.99
CA MET A 206 6.48 -8.24 9.92
C MET A 206 5.82 -8.08 11.28
N TYR A 207 5.94 -9.10 12.14
CA TYR A 207 5.39 -9.04 13.50
C TYR A 207 6.06 -7.94 14.33
N LEU A 208 7.40 -7.84 14.27
CA LEU A 208 8.12 -6.77 14.94
C LEU A 208 7.72 -5.38 14.40
N MET A 209 7.53 -5.26 13.08
CA MET A 209 7.07 -4.02 12.45
C MET A 209 5.65 -3.62 12.84
N SER A 210 4.82 -4.54 13.35
CA SER A 210 3.48 -4.19 13.87
C SER A 210 3.53 -3.47 15.23
N SER A 211 4.69 -3.48 15.90
CA SER A 211 4.88 -2.86 17.22
C SER A 211 5.59 -1.50 17.17
N ILE A 212 6.05 -1.06 16.00
CA ILE A 212 6.72 0.23 15.86
C ILE A 212 5.72 1.38 15.96
N SER A 213 6.17 2.53 16.47
CA SER A 213 5.32 3.72 16.56
C SER A 213 4.95 4.27 15.17
N ASP A 214 3.82 4.97 15.08
CA ASP A 214 3.39 5.62 13.84
C ASP A 214 4.42 6.60 13.27
N ALA A 215 5.11 7.32 14.15
CA ALA A 215 6.16 8.26 13.78
C ALA A 215 7.37 7.53 13.18
N GLU A 216 7.82 6.43 13.80
CA GLU A 216 8.91 5.61 13.28
C GLU A 216 8.52 4.96 11.94
N TRP A 217 7.33 4.38 11.86
CA TRP A 217 6.77 3.79 10.65
C TRP A 217 6.80 4.79 9.49
N TYR A 218 6.28 6.00 9.71
CA TYR A 218 6.23 7.04 8.69
C TYR A 218 7.63 7.50 8.30
N GLY A 219 8.52 7.69 9.28
CA GLY A 219 9.93 8.04 9.04
C GLY A 219 10.64 7.03 8.16
N ARG A 220 10.51 5.73 8.47
CA ARG A 220 11.09 4.64 7.67
C ARG A 220 10.50 4.59 6.27
N TYR A 221 9.18 4.72 6.15
CA TYR A 221 8.49 4.73 4.85
C TYR A 221 8.99 5.87 3.96
N MET A 222 9.06 7.09 4.50
CA MET A 222 9.53 8.26 3.75
C MET A 222 11.00 8.12 3.37
N HIS A 223 11.85 7.62 4.28
CA HIS A 223 13.26 7.36 3.99
C HIS A 223 13.43 6.37 2.83
N LEU A 224 12.71 5.25 2.85
CA LEU A 224 12.76 4.26 1.78
C LEU A 224 12.16 4.77 0.46
N ARG A 225 11.27 5.78 0.50
CA ARG A 225 10.80 6.49 -0.69
C ARG A 225 11.79 7.54 -1.21
N GLY A 226 12.95 7.69 -0.57
CA GLY A 226 13.96 8.68 -0.93
C GLY A 226 13.62 10.10 -0.47
N TRP A 227 12.66 10.28 0.44
CA TRP A 227 12.37 11.57 1.03
C TRP A 227 13.29 11.80 2.22
N VAL A 228 14.20 12.77 2.09
CA VAL A 228 15.04 13.23 3.20
C VAL A 228 14.45 14.53 3.74
N LYS A 229 14.38 14.62 5.07
CA LYS A 229 14.01 15.85 5.79
C LYS A 229 14.93 16.97 5.28
N GLU A 230 14.39 18.16 4.98
CA GLU A 230 15.05 19.32 4.32
C GLU A 230 14.85 19.46 2.79
N GLY A 231 13.94 18.69 2.19
CA GLY A 231 13.54 18.92 0.78
C GLY A 231 14.52 18.36 -0.25
N PHE A 232 15.52 17.59 0.19
CA PHE A 232 16.35 16.78 -0.69
C PHE A 232 15.62 15.48 -1.05
N ILE A 233 15.45 15.26 -2.34
CA ILE A 233 14.93 14.00 -2.88
C ILE A 233 16.13 13.13 -3.21
N ALA A 234 16.37 12.11 -2.39
CA ALA A 234 17.32 11.03 -2.67
C ALA A 234 16.66 9.96 -3.56
N GLN A 235 17.49 9.08 -4.15
CA GLN A 235 16.97 7.91 -4.85
C GLN A 235 16.31 6.97 -3.84
N GLY A 236 15.00 6.78 -3.96
CA GLY A 236 14.25 5.81 -3.16
C GLY A 236 14.53 4.37 -3.60
N VAL A 237 14.01 3.43 -2.83
CA VAL A 237 14.01 2.00 -3.16
C VAL A 237 13.28 1.79 -4.48
N ASP A 238 13.99 1.20 -5.45
CA ASP A 238 13.50 0.89 -6.79
C ASP A 238 13.66 -0.60 -7.12
N GLU A 239 13.46 -0.97 -8.39
CA GLU A 239 13.55 -2.35 -8.87
C GLU A 239 14.95 -2.96 -8.79
N THR A 240 16.00 -2.14 -8.66
CA THR A 240 17.40 -2.57 -8.55
C THR A 240 17.81 -2.90 -7.12
N CYS A 241 17.00 -2.48 -6.14
CA CYS A 241 17.25 -2.74 -4.73
C CYS A 241 16.98 -4.21 -4.35
N GLY A 242 17.62 -4.65 -3.25
CA GLY A 242 17.40 -5.97 -2.66
C GLY A 242 15.91 -6.26 -2.40
N VAL A 243 15.54 -7.55 -2.42
CA VAL A 243 14.14 -7.97 -2.18
C VAL A 243 13.67 -7.51 -0.80
N GLU A 244 14.57 -7.46 0.18
CA GLU A 244 14.33 -7.08 1.55
C GLU A 244 13.84 -5.62 1.65
N ALA A 245 14.52 -4.69 0.97
CA ALA A 245 14.14 -3.28 0.99
C ALA A 245 12.81 -3.04 0.24
N ARG A 246 12.63 -3.69 -0.91
CA ARG A 246 11.37 -3.62 -1.68
C ARG A 246 10.21 -4.20 -0.89
N LEU A 247 10.45 -5.31 -0.20
CA LEU A 247 9.49 -5.93 0.70
C LEU A 247 9.20 -5.03 1.89
N GLU A 248 10.19 -4.38 2.50
CA GLU A 248 9.96 -3.45 3.60
C GLU A 248 9.07 -2.29 3.17
N VAL A 249 9.30 -1.67 2.01
CA VAL A 249 8.41 -0.62 1.47
C VAL A 249 6.99 -1.15 1.27
N PHE A 250 6.87 -2.34 0.70
CA PHE A 250 5.59 -2.99 0.48
C PHE A 250 4.86 -3.25 1.80
N LEU A 251 5.55 -3.84 2.78
CA LEU A 251 5.01 -4.16 4.09
C LEU A 251 4.64 -2.89 4.86
N LEU A 252 5.47 -1.85 4.85
CA LEU A 252 5.15 -0.58 5.46
C LEU A 252 3.87 0.00 4.85
N HIS A 253 3.74 0.00 3.53
CA HIS A 253 2.56 0.54 2.84
C HIS A 253 1.28 -0.25 3.11
N TYR A 254 1.33 -1.59 3.07
CA TYR A 254 0.14 -2.45 3.10
C TYR A 254 -0.14 -3.10 4.46
N CYS A 255 0.87 -3.42 5.27
CA CYS A 255 0.66 -4.13 6.54
C CYS A 255 0.07 -3.24 7.62
N LYS A 256 0.36 -1.95 7.63
CA LYS A 256 -0.31 -1.05 8.58
C LYS A 256 -1.82 -1.02 8.33
N LEU A 257 -2.22 -0.89 7.05
CA LEU A 257 -3.62 -0.98 6.64
C LEU A 257 -4.25 -2.33 7.01
N LEU A 258 -3.52 -3.44 6.82
CA LEU A 258 -4.00 -4.79 7.20
C LEU A 258 -4.13 -5.01 8.71
N VAL A 259 -3.19 -4.51 9.51
CA VAL A 259 -3.25 -4.63 10.98
C VAL A 259 -4.38 -3.79 11.54
N GLU A 260 -4.57 -2.57 11.04
CA GLU A 260 -5.73 -1.74 11.37
C GLU A 260 -7.04 -2.44 10.99
N PHE A 261 -7.09 -3.09 9.82
CA PHE A 261 -8.29 -3.79 9.34
C PHE A 261 -8.61 -5.06 10.14
N LEU A 262 -7.59 -5.79 10.64
CA LEU A 262 -7.77 -6.99 11.47
C LEU A 262 -8.07 -6.67 12.94
N ALA A 263 -7.90 -5.42 13.37
CA ALA A 263 -8.20 -4.97 14.73
C ALA A 263 -9.69 -4.61 14.95
N TYR A 264 -10.51 -4.60 13.89
CA TYR A 264 -11.96 -4.38 13.92
C TYR A 264 -12.73 -5.65 13.57
#